data_AF-A0A917EBS3-F1
#
_entry.id   AF-A0A917EBS3-F1
#
_cell.length_a   1.000
_cell.length_b   1.000
_cell.length_c   1.000
_cell.angle_alpha   90.00
_cell.angle_beta   90.00
_cell.angle_gamma   90.00
#
_symmetry.space_group_name_H-M   'P 1'
#
loop_
_entity.id
_entity.type
_entity.pdbx_description
1 polymer ?
#
loop_
_entity_poly.entity_id
_entity_poly.type
_entity_poly.pdbx_seq_one_letter_code
_entity_poly.pdbx_strand_id
1 'polypeptide(L)' 'MPTDPLPDTGKMDATIWSGAYAVHRQYGDKSLGIARMRVAALLAEGDRAGHDIWYEIYRTLTILAPRKKSGTTLH' A
#
# COMPACT_ATOMS: atom_id res chain seq x y z
N MET A 1 -8.83 32.88 9.09
CA MET A 1 -7.56 32.19 8.78
C MET A 1 -7.92 30.76 8.43
N PRO A 2 -7.78 30.26 7.18
CA PRO A 2 -7.85 28.84 6.95
C PRO A 2 -6.51 28.25 7.42
N THR A 3 -6.58 27.39 8.42
CA THR A 3 -5.45 26.53 8.78
C THR A 3 -5.37 25.44 7.74
N ASP A 4 -4.45 25.54 6.79
CA ASP A 4 -4.01 24.37 6.03
C ASP A 4 -3.29 23.44 7.02
N PRO A 5 -3.81 22.24 7.30
CA PRO A 5 -3.06 21.29 8.11
C PRO A 5 -1.85 20.81 7.28
N LEU A 6 -0.65 20.97 7.86
CA LEU A 6 0.58 20.40 7.34
C LEU A 6 0.42 18.88 7.15
N PRO A 7 1.02 18.28 6.10
CA PRO A 7 1.00 16.84 5.90
C PRO A 7 1.79 16.17 7.03
N ASP A 8 1.11 15.32 7.80
CA ASP A 8 1.72 14.51 8.86
C ASP A 8 2.51 13.36 8.21
N THR A 9 3.76 13.63 7.82
CA THR A 9 4.65 12.67 7.15
C THR A 9 5.44 11.77 8.13
N GLY A 10 4.99 11.64 9.38
CA GLY A 10 5.79 10.97 10.43
C GLY A 10 5.18 9.72 11.05
N LYS A 11 3.85 9.57 11.02
CA LYS A 11 3.16 8.44 11.64
C LYS A 11 2.30 7.77 10.60
N MET A 12 2.68 6.55 10.23
CA MET A 12 1.83 5.68 9.43
C MET A 12 0.46 5.59 10.12
N ASP A 13 -0.59 6.01 9.43
CA ASP A 13 -1.94 6.01 9.99
C ASP A 13 -2.31 4.58 10.36
N ALA A 14 -2.55 4.33 11.65
CA ALA A 14 -2.97 3.02 12.16
C ALA A 14 -4.23 2.49 11.45
N THR A 15 -5.05 3.40 10.92
CA THR A 15 -6.22 3.11 10.09
C THR A 15 -5.84 2.49 8.75
N ILE A 16 -4.81 3.02 8.08
CA ILE A 16 -4.30 2.44 6.81
C ILE A 16 -3.74 1.04 7.06
N TRP A 17 -3.01 0.86 8.17
CA TRP A 17 -2.40 -0.42 8.48
C TRP A 17 -3.42 -1.52 8.77
N SER A 18 -4.39 -1.22 9.64
CA SER A 18 -5.49 -2.15 9.98
C SER A 18 -6.35 -2.50 8.76
N GLY A 19 -6.67 -1.52 7.91
CA GLY A 19 -7.39 -1.73 6.66
C GLY A 19 -6.62 -2.61 5.66
N ALA A 20 -5.34 -2.29 5.42
CA ALA A 20 -4.48 -3.07 4.53
C ALA A 20 -4.31 -4.52 5.03
N TYR A 21 -4.13 -4.70 6.34
CA TYR A 21 -4.04 -6.03 6.95
C TYR A 21 -5.33 -6.85 6.78
N ALA A 22 -6.50 -6.25 7.03
CA ALA A 22 -7.79 -6.93 6.86
C ALA A 22 -8.02 -7.35 5.39
N VAL A 23 -7.74 -6.45 4.44
CA VAL A 23 -7.84 -6.73 3.01
C VAL A 23 -6.84 -7.81 2.59
N HIS A 24 -5.60 -7.77 3.06
CA HIS A 24 -4.62 -8.81 2.76
C HIS A 24 -5.05 -10.17 3.29
N ARG A 25 -5.58 -10.24 4.52
CA ARG A 25 -6.10 -11.47 5.10
C ARG A 25 -7.25 -12.06 4.27
N GLN A 26 -8.11 -11.21 3.72
CA GLN A 26 -9.28 -11.65 2.96
C GLN A 26 -8.94 -12.04 1.51
N TYR A 27 -8.04 -11.30 0.86
CA TYR A 27 -7.80 -11.43 -0.60
C TYR A 27 -6.39 -11.87 -0.98
N GLY A 28 -5.47 -11.96 -0.03
CA GLY A 28 -4.08 -12.39 -0.24
C GLY A 28 -3.36 -11.55 -1.29
N ASP A 29 -2.57 -12.22 -2.14
CA ASP A 29 -1.75 -11.59 -3.19
C ASP A 29 -2.54 -10.73 -4.19
N LYS A 30 -3.85 -10.97 -4.36
CA LYS A 30 -4.71 -10.14 -5.24
C LYS A 30 -4.76 -8.68 -4.76
N SER A 31 -4.77 -8.47 -3.44
CA SER A 31 -4.78 -7.13 -2.85
C SER A 31 -3.55 -6.31 -3.24
N LEU A 32 -2.38 -6.96 -3.28
CA LEU A 32 -1.11 -6.34 -3.66
C LEU A 32 -1.12 -5.89 -5.12
N GLY A 33 -1.63 -6.75 -6.02
CA GLY A 33 -1.78 -6.43 -7.44
C GLY A 33 -2.68 -5.22 -7.69
N ILE A 34 -3.82 -5.16 -7.00
CA ILE A 34 -4.77 -4.02 -7.10
C ILE A 34 -4.12 -2.73 -6.60
N ALA A 35 -3.45 -2.78 -5.44
CA ALA A 35 -2.77 -1.61 -4.89
C ALA A 35 -1.69 -1.09 -5.85
N ARG A 36 -0.88 -1.97 -6.45
CA ARG A 36 0.12 -1.62 -7.46
C ARG A 36 -0.50 -0.92 -8.68
N MET A 37 -1.61 -1.46 -9.20
CA MET A 37 -2.30 -0.87 -10.34
C MET A 37 -2.84 0.53 -10.03
N ARG A 38 -3.40 0.73 -8.82
CA ARG A 38 -3.92 2.03 -8.40
C ARG A 38 -2.84 3.08 -8.23
N VAL A 39 -1.69 2.73 -7.66
CA VAL A 39 -0.52 3.63 -7.59
C VAL A 39 -0.14 4.13 -8.99
N ALA A 40 -0.04 3.23 -9.96
CA ALA A 40 0.33 3.59 -11.33
C ALA A 40 -0.74 4.47 -12.02
N ALA A 41 -2.02 4.15 -11.83
CA ALA A 41 -3.12 4.93 -12.40
C ALA A 41 -3.15 6.36 -11.85
N LEU A 42 -3.06 6.52 -10.54
CA LEU A 42 -3.10 7.84 -9.88
C LEU A 42 -1.90 8.71 -10.25
N LEU A 43 -0.72 8.08 -10.43
CA LEU A 43 0.45 8.79 -10.95
C LEU A 43 0.23 9.31 -12.37
N ALA A 44 -0.42 8.52 -13.24
CA ALA A 44 -0.74 8.92 -14.61
C ALA A 44 -1.85 10.00 -14.66
N GLU A 45 -2.80 9.96 -13.72
CA GLU A 45 -3.86 10.95 -13.56
C GLU A 45 -3.35 12.28 -12.97
N GLY A 46 -2.13 12.31 -12.42
CA GLY A 46 -1.57 13.49 -11.75
C GLY A 46 -2.13 13.71 -10.34
N ASP A 47 -2.90 12.76 -9.80
CA ASP A 47 -3.41 12.82 -8.43
C ASP A 47 -2.33 12.39 -7.43
N ARG A 48 -1.58 13.38 -6.96
CA ARG A 48 -0.49 13.17 -6.01
C ARG A 48 -0.98 12.71 -4.63
N ALA A 49 -2.09 13.26 -4.15
CA ALA A 49 -2.61 12.93 -2.82
C ALA A 49 -3.14 11.49 -2.78
N GLY A 50 -3.91 11.10 -3.81
CA GLY A 50 -4.37 9.73 -3.98
C GLY A 50 -3.20 8.75 -4.14
N HIS A 51 -2.20 9.10 -4.96
CA HIS A 51 -1.00 8.30 -5.16
C HIS A 51 -0.30 7.98 -3.83
N ASP A 52 -0.06 8.97 -2.98
CA ASP A 52 0.70 8.79 -1.75
C ASP A 52 -0.02 7.86 -0.74
N ILE A 53 -1.35 7.97 -0.64
CA ILE A 53 -2.17 7.06 0.18
C ILE A 53 -2.08 5.62 -0.35
N TRP A 54 -2.29 5.44 -1.65
CA TRP A 54 -2.24 4.10 -2.26
C TRP A 54 -0.85 3.48 -2.23
N TYR A 55 0.19 4.32 -2.28
CA TYR A 55 1.57 3.89 -2.13
C TYR A 55 1.85 3.35 -0.73
N GLU A 56 1.36 4.00 0.33
CA GLU A 56 1.48 3.47 1.70
C GLU A 56 0.70 2.17 1.91
N ILE A 57 -0.48 2.03 1.28
CA ILE A 57 -1.22 0.75 1.26
C ILE A 57 -0.39 -0.34 0.57
N TYR A 58 0.13 -0.06 -0.64
CA TYR A 58 0.95 -1.01 -1.39
C TYR A 58 2.21 -1.43 -0.61
N ARG A 59 2.89 -0.47 0.02
CA ARG A 59 4.07 -0.72 0.86
C ARG A 59 3.72 -1.63 2.03
N THR A 60 2.59 -1.38 2.70
CA THR A 60 2.10 -2.20 3.81
C THR A 60 1.77 -3.62 3.34
N LEU A 61 1.04 -3.77 2.24
CA LEU A 61 0.71 -5.08 1.68
C LEU A 61 1.97 -5.86 1.25
N THR A 62 3.01 -5.17 0.78
CA THR A 62 4.29 -5.80 0.40
C THR A 62 5.02 -6.37 1.62
N ILE A 63 4.93 -5.71 2.78
CA ILE A 63 5.50 -6.22 4.05
C ILE A 63 4.75 -7.48 4.50
N LEU A 64 3.42 -7.49 4.33
CA LEU A 64 2.56 -8.59 4.74
C LEU A 64 2.63 -9.80 3.79
N ALA A 65 2.90 -9.57 2.51
CA ALA A 65 3.00 -10.62 1.52
C ALA A 65 4.09 -11.63 1.93
N PRO A 66 3.78 -12.93 2.00
CA PRO A 66 4.78 -13.93 2.34
C PRO A 66 5.88 -13.85 1.29
N ARG A 67 7.10 -13.49 1.71
CA ARG A 67 8.29 -13.67 0.87
C ARG A 67 8.33 -15.16 0.60
N LYS A 68 7.90 -15.59 -0.60
CA LYS A 68 8.25 -16.92 -1.09
C LYS A 68 9.76 -16.97 -0.96
N LYS A 69 10.27 -17.70 0.04
CA LYS A 69 11.66 -18.14 0.02
C LYS A 69 11.79 -18.72 -1.38
N SER A 70 12.66 -18.14 -2.18
CA SER A 70 13.09 -18.80 -3.41
C SER A 70 13.70 -20.10 -2.96
N GLY A 71 12.86 -21.13 -2.88
CA GLY A 71 13.24 -22.50 -2.71
C GLY A 71 13.86 -22.87 -4.04
N THR A 72 15.14 -22.57 -4.19
CA THR A 72 16.00 -23.27 -5.13
C THR A 72 15.98 -24.72 -4.68
N THR A 73 15.01 -25.49 -5.16
CA THR A 73 15.11 -26.94 -5.13
C THR A 73 16.22 -27.27 -6.12
N LEU A 74 17.44 -27.43 -5.59
CA LEU A 74 18.51 -28.13 -6.29
C LEU A 74 18.06 -29.59 -6.37
N HIS A 75 17.62 -29.99 -7.57
CA HIS A 75 17.48 -31.39 -7.96
C HIS A 75 18.85 -31.95 -8.36
#